data_AF-A0A420DPM7-F1
#
_entry.id   AF-A0A420DPM7-F1
#
_cell.length_a   1.000
_cell.length_b   1.000
_cell.length_c   1.000
_cell.angle_alpha   90.00
_cell.angle_beta   90.00
_cell.angle_gamma   90.00
#
_symmetry.space_group_name_H-M   'P 1'
#
loop_
_entity.id
_entity.type
_entity.pdbx_description
1 polymer ?
#
loop_
_entity_poly.entity_id
_entity_poly.type
_entity_poly.pdbx_seq_one_letter_code
_entity_poly.pdbx_strand_id
1 'polypeptide(L)'
;MIEIPINQPELLSIAFLRIALSEPSDGERQKAIKSIKLDIEASRLETLNTKFGTAWTQDPKNAALVQWVAATSPERHEAAVQLSQIGKRYEAKNERKLNVAEHIGMVIWLSIQDGKFEGLHTRGGILEQVSDDAREFQVTGAKDKDILRKIWLSYRGVVHLGMAISYCEDNPSQRNNVLHLAERFRCSLCENFPKGTSKPYVNQNAQFYFPYKSKLWGPRFANRGLPFGIE
;
A
#
# COMPACT_ATOMS: atom_id res chain seq x y z
N MET A 1 -10.12 4.62 -11.02
CA MET A 1 -9.38 4.84 -9.76
C MET A 1 -9.96 3.87 -8.74
N ILE A 2 -9.12 3.17 -7.99
CA ILE A 2 -9.57 2.16 -7.02
C ILE A 2 -9.39 2.73 -5.61
N GLU A 3 -10.47 2.78 -4.82
CA GLU A 3 -10.45 3.27 -3.45
C GLU A 3 -10.21 2.13 -2.46
N ILE A 4 -9.19 2.27 -1.62
CA ILE A 4 -8.87 1.33 -0.53
C ILE A 4 -9.00 2.11 0.80
N PRO A 5 -10.16 2.05 1.47
CA PRO A 5 -10.35 2.77 2.73
C PRO A 5 -9.40 2.23 3.79
N ILE A 6 -8.74 3.13 4.52
CA ILE A 6 -7.79 2.82 5.59
C ILE A 6 -8.34 3.29 6.94
N ASN A 7 -8.34 2.41 7.94
CA ASN A 7 -8.62 2.75 9.33
C ASN A 7 -7.36 2.77 10.21
N GLN A 8 -7.52 3.05 11.51
CA GLN A 8 -6.38 3.15 12.43
C GLN A 8 -5.56 1.86 12.55
N PRO A 9 -6.16 0.67 12.79
CA PRO A 9 -5.40 -0.58 12.76
C PRO A 9 -4.66 -0.84 11.45
N GLU A 10 -5.33 -0.63 10.31
CA GLU A 10 -4.73 -0.81 8.99
C GLU A 10 -3.56 0.16 8.74
N LEU A 11 -3.67 1.38 9.25
CA LEU A 11 -2.58 2.36 9.21
C LEU A 11 -1.36 1.92 10.04
N LEU A 12 -1.57 1.28 11.20
CA LEU A 12 -0.48 0.71 11.99
C LEU A 12 0.16 -0.51 11.31
N SER A 13 -0.57 -1.15 10.40
CA SER A 13 -0.15 -2.31 9.61
C SER A 13 0.16 -1.94 8.15
N ILE A 14 0.47 -0.68 7.85
CA ILE A 14 0.57 -0.16 6.47
C ILE A 14 1.63 -0.89 5.62
N ALA A 15 2.68 -1.43 6.24
CA ALA A 15 3.68 -2.23 5.56
C ALA A 15 3.08 -3.52 4.95
N PHE A 16 2.13 -4.16 5.61
CA PHE A 16 1.43 -5.32 5.05
C PHE A 16 0.60 -4.93 3.83
N LEU A 17 -0.08 -3.77 3.87
CA LEU A 17 -0.81 -3.26 2.71
C LEU A 17 0.12 -2.99 1.54
N ARG A 18 1.33 -2.47 1.77
CA ARG A 18 2.36 -2.34 0.73
C ARG A 18 2.74 -3.71 0.14
N ILE A 19 2.91 -4.74 0.96
CA ILE A 19 3.15 -6.12 0.49
C ILE A 19 2.01 -6.60 -0.43
N ALA A 20 0.76 -6.31 -0.09
CA ALA A 20 -0.41 -6.63 -0.91
C ALA A 20 -0.33 -6.03 -2.32
N LEU A 21 0.12 -4.77 -2.42
CA LEU A 21 0.23 -4.02 -3.67
C LEU A 21 1.29 -4.60 -4.61
N SER A 22 2.19 -5.44 -4.10
CA SER A 22 3.21 -6.14 -4.88
C SER A 22 2.64 -7.23 -5.80
N GLU A 23 1.37 -7.60 -5.65
CA GLU A 23 0.73 -8.56 -6.54
C GLU A 23 0.62 -8.00 -7.97
N PRO A 24 0.65 -8.87 -9.01
CA PRO A 24 0.96 -8.44 -10.37
C PRO A 24 -0.22 -7.79 -11.11
N SER A 25 -1.46 -8.01 -10.65
CA SER A 25 -2.68 -7.45 -11.25
C SER A 25 -3.55 -6.75 -10.21
N ASP A 26 -4.38 -5.80 -10.66
CA ASP A 26 -5.29 -5.08 -9.77
C ASP A 26 -6.31 -5.99 -9.06
N GLY A 27 -6.71 -7.08 -9.72
CA GLY A 27 -7.59 -8.09 -9.13
C GLY A 27 -6.89 -8.88 -8.01
N GLU A 28 -5.64 -9.28 -8.21
CA GLU A 28 -4.85 -9.96 -7.17
C GLU A 28 -4.47 -9.02 -6.02
N ARG A 29 -4.17 -7.74 -6.30
CA ARG A 29 -3.93 -6.72 -5.28
C ARG A 29 -5.13 -6.52 -4.37
N GLN A 30 -6.33 -6.39 -4.93
CA GLN A 30 -7.56 -6.24 -4.14
C GLN A 30 -7.84 -7.48 -3.28
N LYS A 31 -7.64 -8.69 -3.82
CA LYS A 31 -7.74 -9.93 -3.05
C LYS A 31 -6.73 -9.95 -1.90
N ALA A 32 -5.46 -9.65 -2.18
CA ALA A 32 -4.41 -9.61 -1.16
C ALA A 32 -4.70 -8.56 -0.07
N ILE A 33 -5.20 -7.38 -0.45
CA ILE A 33 -5.63 -6.35 0.50
C ILE A 33 -6.77 -6.87 1.38
N LYS A 34 -7.76 -7.56 0.81
CA LYS A 34 -8.84 -8.18 1.60
C LYS A 34 -8.28 -9.18 2.60
N SER A 35 -7.35 -10.06 2.19
CA SER A 35 -6.75 -11.06 3.08
C SER A 35 -5.99 -10.40 4.23
N ILE A 36 -5.23 -9.33 3.96
CA ILE A 36 -4.52 -8.58 5.00
C ILE A 36 -5.48 -7.90 5.97
N LYS A 37 -6.57 -7.30 5.48
CA LYS A 37 -7.59 -6.68 6.35
C LYS A 37 -8.22 -7.71 7.31
N LEU A 38 -8.57 -8.89 6.80
CA LEU A 38 -9.10 -9.99 7.59
C LEU A 38 -8.09 -10.50 8.65
N ASP A 39 -6.81 -10.53 8.33
CA ASP A 39 -5.74 -10.91 9.25
C ASP A 39 -5.52 -9.85 10.36
N ILE A 40 -5.58 -8.57 10.01
CA ILE A 40 -5.53 -7.46 10.98
C ILE A 40 -6.72 -7.57 11.95
N GLU A 41 -7.91 -7.90 11.46
CA GLU A 41 -9.09 -8.14 12.31
C GLU A 41 -8.90 -9.35 13.23
N ALA A 42 -8.37 -10.46 12.72
CA ALA A 42 -8.06 -11.64 13.52
C ALA A 42 -7.06 -11.33 14.65
N SER A 43 -5.96 -10.65 14.32
CA SER A 43 -4.94 -10.19 15.29
C SER A 43 -5.53 -9.32 16.40
N ARG A 44 -6.56 -8.52 16.08
CA ARG A 44 -7.25 -7.67 17.06
C ARG A 44 -8.18 -8.46 17.97
N LEU A 45 -8.88 -9.46 17.45
CA LEU A 45 -9.69 -10.37 18.27
C LEU A 45 -8.82 -11.17 19.24
N GLU A 46 -7.64 -11.61 18.78
CA GLU A 46 -6.66 -12.23 19.65
C GLU A 46 -6.19 -11.26 20.74
N THR A 47 -5.86 -10.01 20.39
CA THR A 47 -5.49 -8.98 21.37
C THR A 47 -6.60 -8.74 22.40
N LEU A 48 -7.87 -8.71 21.96
CA LEU A 48 -9.03 -8.56 22.83
C LEU A 48 -9.12 -9.72 23.84
N ASN A 49 -9.00 -10.95 23.36
CA ASN A 49 -9.03 -12.15 24.20
C ASN A 49 -7.86 -12.19 25.18
N THR A 50 -6.64 -11.87 24.74
CA THR A 50 -5.44 -11.88 25.57
C THR A 50 -5.49 -10.81 26.65
N LYS A 51 -5.98 -9.59 26.35
CA LYS A 51 -6.00 -8.48 27.31
C LYS A 51 -7.20 -8.51 28.25
N PHE A 52 -8.34 -9.01 27.80
CA PHE A 52 -9.61 -8.82 28.51
C PHE A 52 -10.37 -10.13 28.77
N GLY A 53 -9.80 -11.27 28.38
CA GLY A 53 -10.45 -12.57 28.46
C GLY A 53 -11.57 -12.74 27.44
N THR A 54 -12.30 -13.84 27.54
CA THR A 54 -13.41 -14.17 26.62
C THR A 54 -14.77 -13.67 27.09
N ALA A 55 -14.85 -13.03 28.26
CA ALA A 55 -16.12 -12.60 28.87
C ALA A 55 -16.91 -11.60 28.00
N TRP A 56 -16.24 -10.84 27.13
CA TRP A 56 -16.90 -9.92 26.19
C TRP A 56 -17.87 -10.64 25.25
N THR A 57 -17.67 -11.94 24.98
CA THR A 57 -18.55 -12.75 24.12
C THR A 57 -19.93 -12.99 24.73
N GLN A 58 -20.07 -12.81 26.04
CA GLN A 58 -21.32 -13.03 26.77
C GLN A 58 -22.12 -11.74 26.98
N ASP A 59 -21.53 -10.57 26.71
CA ASP A 59 -22.25 -9.29 26.81
C ASP A 59 -23.24 -9.16 25.63
N PRO A 60 -24.55 -9.00 25.89
CA PRO A 60 -25.55 -8.81 24.83
C PRO A 60 -25.23 -7.66 23.87
N LYS A 61 -24.50 -6.64 24.33
CA LYS A 61 -24.07 -5.51 23.49
C LYS A 61 -23.07 -5.91 22.40
N ASN A 62 -22.40 -7.05 22.56
CA ASN A 62 -21.44 -7.60 21.60
C ASN A 62 -22.04 -8.70 20.72
N ALA A 63 -23.35 -8.99 20.81
CA ALA A 63 -23.97 -10.09 20.07
C ALA A 63 -23.72 -9.99 18.55
N ALA A 64 -23.83 -8.79 17.97
CA ALA A 64 -23.56 -8.58 16.54
C ALA A 64 -22.10 -8.88 16.16
N LEU A 65 -21.14 -8.49 17.02
CA LEU A 65 -19.74 -8.80 16.82
C LEU A 65 -19.48 -10.30 16.93
N VAL A 66 -20.04 -10.97 17.93
CA VAL A 66 -19.88 -12.43 18.09
C VAL A 66 -20.45 -13.18 16.88
N GLN A 67 -21.61 -12.78 16.39
CA GLN A 67 -22.20 -13.33 15.16
C GLN A 67 -21.30 -13.11 13.96
N TRP A 68 -20.77 -11.90 13.79
CA TRP A 68 -19.82 -11.59 12.71
C TRP A 68 -18.55 -12.43 12.81
N VAL A 69 -17.95 -12.56 14.00
CA VAL A 69 -16.74 -13.36 14.25
C VAL A 69 -16.93 -14.82 13.84
N ALA A 70 -18.11 -15.38 14.16
CA ALA A 70 -18.47 -16.73 13.79
C ALA A 70 -18.71 -16.86 12.28
N ALA A 71 -19.46 -15.94 11.68
CA ALA A 71 -19.79 -15.94 10.26
C ALA A 71 -18.54 -15.79 9.35
N THR A 72 -17.57 -14.96 9.76
CA THR A 72 -16.34 -14.72 8.99
C THR A 72 -15.19 -15.66 9.34
N SER A 73 -15.38 -16.59 10.29
CA SER A 73 -14.31 -17.51 10.71
C SER A 73 -13.69 -18.30 9.55
N PRO A 74 -14.46 -18.85 8.59
CA PRO A 74 -13.88 -19.55 7.44
C PRO A 74 -13.04 -18.62 6.55
N GLU A 75 -13.56 -17.42 6.25
CA GLU A 75 -12.85 -16.43 5.42
C GLU A 75 -11.54 -15.96 6.08
N ARG A 76 -11.55 -15.73 7.40
CA ARG A 76 -10.35 -15.33 8.14
C ARG A 76 -9.30 -16.46 8.17
N HIS A 77 -9.74 -17.71 8.28
CA HIS A 77 -8.82 -18.85 8.20
C HIS A 77 -8.18 -18.96 6.81
N GLU A 78 -8.97 -18.82 5.74
CA GLU A 78 -8.46 -18.81 4.38
C GLU A 78 -7.50 -17.63 4.14
N ALA A 79 -7.85 -16.44 4.64
CA ALA A 79 -7.02 -15.25 4.54
C ALA A 79 -5.62 -15.43 5.15
N ALA A 80 -5.50 -16.10 6.30
CA ALA A 80 -4.20 -16.39 6.91
C ALA A 80 -3.33 -17.30 6.01
N VAL A 81 -3.93 -18.30 5.37
CA VAL A 81 -3.23 -19.17 4.40
C VAL A 81 -2.78 -18.36 3.18
N GLN A 82 -3.67 -17.53 2.63
CA GLN A 82 -3.36 -16.67 1.49
C GLN A 82 -2.26 -15.67 1.82
N LEU A 83 -2.25 -15.10 3.02
CA LEU A 83 -1.23 -14.15 3.47
C LEU A 83 0.17 -14.78 3.49
N SER A 84 0.29 -16.03 3.98
CA SER A 84 1.55 -16.78 3.93
C SER A 84 2.06 -16.95 2.50
N GLN A 85 1.16 -17.22 1.54
CA GLN A 85 1.53 -17.34 0.13
C GLN A 85 1.92 -16.00 -0.50
N ILE A 86 1.23 -14.92 -0.15
CA ILE A 86 1.55 -13.55 -0.59
C ILE A 86 2.95 -13.18 -0.09
N GLY A 87 3.24 -13.39 1.20
CA GLY A 87 4.56 -13.13 1.78
C GLY A 87 5.68 -13.87 1.03
N LYS A 88 5.50 -15.16 0.74
CA LYS A 88 6.47 -15.95 -0.04
C LYS A 88 6.70 -15.37 -1.44
N ARG A 89 5.65 -14.93 -2.14
CA ARG A 89 5.79 -14.31 -3.48
C ARG A 89 6.46 -12.94 -3.41
N TYR A 90 6.16 -12.18 -2.37
CA TYR A 90 6.78 -10.90 -2.08
C TYR A 90 8.30 -11.05 -1.95
N GLU A 91 8.75 -11.85 -0.99
CA GLU A 91 10.17 -12.09 -0.72
C GLU A 91 10.90 -12.70 -1.93
N ALA A 92 10.28 -13.67 -2.61
CA ALA A 92 10.94 -14.37 -3.70
C ALA A 92 11.22 -13.47 -4.92
N LYS A 93 10.32 -12.52 -5.23
CA LYS A 93 10.45 -11.73 -6.48
C LYS A 93 9.75 -10.37 -6.49
N ASN A 94 8.61 -10.19 -5.83
CA ASN A 94 7.80 -8.99 -6.03
C ASN A 94 8.37 -7.79 -5.28
N GLU A 95 9.01 -7.99 -4.12
CA GLU A 95 9.67 -6.95 -3.33
C GLU A 95 10.61 -6.12 -4.20
N ARG A 96 11.57 -6.78 -4.85
CA ARG A 96 12.57 -6.09 -5.68
C ARG A 96 11.92 -5.27 -6.79
N LYS A 97 10.91 -5.83 -7.46
CA LYS A 97 10.23 -5.13 -8.56
C LYS A 97 9.46 -3.92 -8.05
N LEU A 98 8.79 -4.06 -6.90
CA LEU A 98 8.05 -2.97 -6.29
C LEU A 98 9.00 -1.86 -5.83
N ASN A 99 10.11 -2.19 -5.15
CA ASN A 99 11.14 -1.21 -4.75
C ASN A 99 11.68 -0.42 -5.95
N VAL A 100 11.99 -1.11 -7.06
CA VAL A 100 12.45 -0.45 -8.29
C VAL A 100 11.38 0.49 -8.86
N ALA A 101 10.12 0.07 -8.86
CA ALA A 101 9.03 0.93 -9.33
C ALA A 101 8.83 2.17 -8.44
N GLU A 102 8.94 2.02 -7.13
CA GLU A 102 8.86 3.11 -6.16
C GLU A 102 10.02 4.09 -6.32
N HIS A 103 11.23 3.59 -6.55
CA HIS A 103 12.37 4.43 -6.86
C HIS A 103 12.18 5.22 -8.17
N ILE A 104 11.67 4.60 -9.24
CA ILE A 104 11.27 5.32 -10.46
C ILE A 104 10.27 6.44 -10.13
N GLY A 105 9.26 6.14 -9.30
CA GLY A 105 8.29 7.12 -8.82
C GLY A 105 8.93 8.29 -8.07
N MET A 106 9.92 8.02 -7.22
CA MET A 106 10.67 9.05 -6.50
C MET A 106 11.49 9.93 -7.43
N VAL A 107 12.19 9.36 -8.42
CA VAL A 107 12.96 10.14 -9.40
C VAL A 107 12.03 11.04 -10.24
N ILE A 108 10.85 10.55 -10.64
CA ILE A 108 9.82 11.37 -11.28
C ILE A 108 9.40 12.52 -10.37
N TRP A 109 9.09 12.22 -9.10
CA TRP A 109 8.64 13.23 -8.15
C TRP A 109 9.71 14.32 -7.94
N LEU A 110 10.97 13.94 -7.77
CA LEU A 110 12.10 14.89 -7.67
C LEU A 110 12.23 15.74 -8.94
N SER A 111 12.11 15.13 -10.12
CA SER A 111 12.13 15.84 -11.41
C SER A 111 11.00 16.89 -11.52
N ILE A 112 9.83 16.61 -10.95
CA ILE A 112 8.71 17.57 -10.84
C ILE A 112 9.04 18.69 -9.85
N GLN A 113 9.56 18.36 -8.66
CA GLN A 113 9.93 19.37 -7.66
C GLN A 113 11.02 20.32 -8.17
N ASP A 114 11.96 19.81 -8.96
CA ASP A 114 13.03 20.58 -9.60
C ASP A 114 12.56 21.38 -10.84
N GLY A 115 11.30 21.25 -11.26
CA GLY A 115 10.76 21.90 -12.46
C GLY A 115 11.34 21.38 -13.79
N LYS A 116 11.99 20.21 -13.78
CA LYS A 116 12.62 19.59 -14.97
C LYS A 116 11.61 18.83 -15.84
N PHE A 117 10.65 18.15 -15.20
CA PHE A 117 9.60 17.35 -15.87
C PHE A 117 10.17 16.36 -16.91
N GLU A 118 11.16 15.57 -16.53
CA GLU A 118 11.90 14.73 -17.46
C GLU A 118 11.05 13.61 -18.08
N GLY A 119 11.37 13.28 -19.34
CA GLY A 119 10.77 12.16 -20.06
C GLY A 119 11.15 10.81 -19.46
N LEU A 120 10.21 9.84 -19.47
CA LEU A 120 10.52 8.48 -19.01
C LEU A 120 11.47 7.73 -19.95
N HIS A 121 11.20 7.78 -21.25
CA HIS A 121 11.88 6.96 -22.26
C HIS A 121 12.89 7.74 -23.10
N THR A 122 13.07 9.03 -22.82
CA THR A 122 13.99 9.88 -23.57
C THR A 122 15.44 9.61 -23.17
N ARG A 123 16.37 9.94 -24.06
CA ARG A 123 17.80 9.95 -23.71
C ARG A 123 18.05 10.92 -22.56
N GLY A 124 18.78 10.48 -21.54
CA GLY A 124 18.98 11.18 -20.26
C GLY A 124 17.74 11.23 -19.37
N GLY A 125 16.65 10.55 -19.75
CA GLY A 125 15.39 10.54 -19.01
C GLY A 125 15.41 9.61 -17.78
N ILE A 126 14.26 9.53 -17.11
CA ILE A 126 14.10 8.85 -15.81
C ILE A 126 14.60 7.39 -15.85
N LEU A 127 14.23 6.61 -16.88
CA LEU A 127 14.63 5.20 -16.93
C LEU A 127 16.12 5.00 -17.24
N GLU A 128 16.77 6.01 -17.83
CA GLU A 128 18.22 5.98 -18.01
C GLU A 128 18.94 6.27 -16.70
N GLN A 129 18.51 7.32 -15.98
CA GLN A 129 19.05 7.65 -14.65
C GLN A 129 18.93 6.47 -13.68
N VAL A 130 17.73 5.88 -13.56
CA VAL A 130 17.52 4.71 -12.69
C VAL A 130 18.37 3.50 -13.13
N SER A 131 18.56 3.33 -14.45
CA SER A 131 19.42 2.26 -14.97
C SER A 131 20.90 2.49 -14.68
N ASP A 132 21.35 3.74 -14.64
CA ASP A 132 22.73 4.11 -14.34
C ASP A 132 22.98 3.95 -12.83
N ASP A 133 22.07 4.44 -11.99
CA ASP A 133 22.09 4.22 -10.53
C ASP A 133 22.12 2.71 -10.21
N ALA A 134 21.29 1.91 -10.87
CA ALA A 134 21.27 0.46 -10.69
C ALA A 134 22.59 -0.22 -11.11
N ARG A 135 23.34 0.34 -12.07
CA ARG A 135 24.67 -0.17 -12.43
C ARG A 135 25.71 0.21 -11.39
N GLU A 136 25.67 1.45 -10.92
CA GLU A 136 26.56 1.96 -9.87
C GLU A 136 26.42 1.15 -8.58
N PHE A 137 25.19 0.96 -8.09
CA PHE A 137 24.88 0.21 -6.87
C PHE A 137 24.74 -1.31 -7.07
N GLN A 138 25.06 -1.83 -8.25
CA GLN A 138 25.00 -3.27 -8.58
C GLN A 138 23.64 -3.94 -8.33
N VAL A 139 22.53 -3.24 -8.59
CA VAL A 139 21.17 -3.75 -8.40
C VAL A 139 20.78 -4.71 -9.54
N THR A 140 20.69 -6.00 -9.22
CA THR A 140 20.32 -7.04 -10.19
C THR A 140 18.86 -6.91 -10.66
N GLY A 141 18.65 -6.84 -11.97
CA GLY A 141 17.32 -6.75 -12.59
C GLY A 141 16.80 -5.32 -12.82
N ALA A 142 17.61 -4.30 -12.54
CA ALA A 142 17.28 -2.89 -12.76
C ALA A 142 18.24 -2.17 -13.74
N LYS A 143 19.19 -2.91 -14.35
CA LYS A 143 20.21 -2.36 -15.27
C LYS A 143 19.75 -2.24 -16.74
N ASP A 144 18.58 -2.80 -17.06
CA ASP A 144 18.02 -2.88 -18.41
C ASP A 144 16.75 -2.01 -18.49
N LYS A 145 16.74 -1.05 -19.41
CA LYS A 145 15.65 -0.08 -19.57
C LYS A 145 14.32 -0.74 -19.95
N ASP A 146 14.33 -1.85 -20.68
CA ASP A 146 13.11 -2.59 -21.04
C ASP A 146 12.54 -3.34 -19.84
N ILE A 147 13.40 -3.86 -18.96
CA ILE A 147 12.96 -4.44 -17.69
C ILE A 147 12.35 -3.34 -16.80
N LEU A 148 13.02 -2.19 -16.67
CA LEU A 148 12.49 -1.05 -15.92
C LEU A 148 11.14 -0.58 -16.47
N ARG A 149 10.98 -0.52 -17.80
CA ARG A 149 9.70 -0.19 -18.44
C ARG A 149 8.60 -1.17 -18.04
N LYS A 150 8.87 -2.48 -18.06
CA LYS A 150 7.90 -3.52 -17.66
C LYS A 150 7.53 -3.40 -16.19
N ILE A 151 8.52 -3.18 -15.32
CA ILE A 151 8.30 -2.98 -13.88
C ILE A 151 7.42 -1.74 -13.64
N TRP A 152 7.78 -0.60 -14.23
CA TRP A 152 7.02 0.63 -14.09
C TRP A 152 5.58 0.46 -14.57
N LEU A 153 5.36 -0.12 -15.76
CA LEU A 153 4.01 -0.34 -16.27
C LEU A 153 3.15 -1.20 -15.34
N SER A 154 3.75 -2.19 -14.68
CA SER A 154 3.05 -3.08 -13.76
C SER A 154 2.65 -2.38 -12.46
N TYR A 155 3.50 -1.53 -11.90
CA TYR A 155 3.32 -1.01 -10.52
C TYR A 155 3.03 0.49 -10.42
N ARG A 156 3.16 1.29 -11.48
CA ARG A 156 2.98 2.76 -11.44
C ARG A 156 1.67 3.24 -10.80
N GLY A 157 0.64 2.40 -10.80
CA GLY A 157 -0.66 2.67 -10.17
C GLY A 157 -0.67 2.63 -8.64
N VAL A 158 0.39 2.09 -8.01
CA VAL A 158 0.42 1.75 -6.59
C VAL A 158 1.69 2.18 -5.85
N VAL A 159 2.68 2.73 -6.56
CA VAL A 159 3.99 3.11 -5.98
C VAL A 159 3.92 4.15 -4.87
N HIS A 160 2.93 5.04 -4.92
CA HIS A 160 2.86 6.21 -4.05
C HIS A 160 2.78 5.87 -2.54
N LEU A 161 2.24 4.72 -2.17
CA LEU A 161 2.23 4.29 -0.76
C LEU A 161 3.65 3.95 -0.27
N GLY A 162 4.39 3.16 -1.05
CA GLY A 162 5.77 2.82 -0.68
C GLY A 162 6.71 4.01 -0.75
N MET A 163 6.55 4.88 -1.75
CA MET A 163 7.25 6.17 -1.78
C MET A 163 7.03 6.96 -0.48
N ALA A 164 5.80 7.03 0.02
CA ALA A 164 5.48 7.75 1.26
C ALA A 164 6.06 7.08 2.51
N ILE A 165 6.07 5.75 2.56
CA ILE A 165 6.70 5.00 3.65
C ILE A 165 8.20 5.30 3.67
N SER A 166 8.91 5.11 2.56
CA SER A 166 10.36 5.37 2.47
C SER A 166 10.69 6.83 2.79
N TYR A 167 9.92 7.78 2.27
CA TYR A 167 10.15 9.20 2.57
C TYR A 167 10.03 9.51 4.07
N CYS A 168 9.04 8.92 4.77
CA CYS A 168 8.89 9.06 6.21
C CYS A 168 10.04 8.40 6.99
N GLU A 169 10.52 7.23 6.53
CA GLU A 169 11.65 6.51 7.13
C GLU A 169 12.96 7.31 7.00
N ASP A 170 13.18 7.94 5.84
CA ASP A 170 14.34 8.78 5.57
C ASP A 170 14.27 10.14 6.29
N ASN A 171 13.07 10.60 6.66
CA ASN A 171 12.81 11.92 7.25
C ASN A 171 11.99 11.84 8.56
N PRO A 172 12.43 11.10 9.59
CA PRO A 172 11.64 10.82 10.79
C PRO A 172 11.31 12.07 11.61
N SER A 173 12.15 13.11 11.53
CA SER A 173 11.97 14.38 12.25
C SER A 173 10.79 15.22 11.75
N GLN A 174 10.37 15.03 10.49
CA GLN A 174 9.29 15.81 9.89
C GLN A 174 7.89 15.36 10.32
N ARG A 175 7.76 14.16 10.93
CA ARG A 175 6.48 13.59 11.42
C ARG A 175 5.34 13.65 10.39
N ASN A 176 5.66 13.45 9.12
CA ASN A 176 4.68 13.48 8.06
C ASN A 176 3.65 12.35 8.22
N ASN A 177 2.39 12.62 7.88
CA ASN A 177 1.38 11.57 7.79
C ASN A 177 1.56 10.80 6.47
N VAL A 178 1.80 9.49 6.57
CA VAL A 178 2.09 8.63 5.42
C VAL A 178 0.96 8.62 4.37
N LEU A 179 -0.31 8.65 4.78
CA LEU A 179 -1.43 8.66 3.82
C LEU A 179 -1.54 9.99 3.09
N HIS A 180 -1.29 11.10 3.78
CA HIS A 180 -1.24 12.42 3.15
C HIS A 180 -0.08 12.53 2.15
N LEU A 181 1.12 12.04 2.51
CA LEU A 181 2.24 12.00 1.56
C LEU A 181 1.95 11.09 0.37
N ALA A 182 1.36 9.91 0.60
CA ALA A 182 0.97 9.01 -0.48
C ALA A 182 0.01 9.69 -1.44
N GLU A 183 -0.96 10.46 -0.93
CA GLU A 183 -1.87 11.24 -1.78
C GLU A 183 -1.17 12.36 -2.54
N ARG A 184 -0.23 13.08 -1.91
CA ARG A 184 0.57 14.11 -2.59
C ARG A 184 1.40 13.52 -3.73
N PHE A 185 2.02 12.36 -3.52
CA PHE A 185 2.76 11.66 -4.57
C PHE A 185 1.83 11.17 -5.69
N ARG A 186 0.67 10.60 -5.34
CA ARG A 186 -0.37 10.19 -6.28
C ARG A 186 -0.81 11.36 -7.18
N CYS A 187 -1.18 12.50 -6.58
CA CYS A 187 -1.54 13.74 -7.27
C CYS A 187 -0.42 14.22 -8.19
N SER A 188 0.82 14.28 -7.67
CA SER A 188 1.98 14.72 -8.46
C SER A 188 2.15 13.87 -9.73
N LEU A 189 1.97 12.55 -9.64
CA LEU A 189 2.08 11.62 -10.77
C LEU A 189 0.91 11.72 -11.77
N CYS A 190 -0.31 12.08 -11.34
CA CYS A 190 -1.45 12.24 -12.25
C CYS A 190 -1.68 13.64 -12.81
N GLU A 191 -1.18 14.69 -12.14
CA GLU A 191 -1.41 16.07 -12.53
C GLU A 191 -0.28 16.65 -13.38
N ASN A 192 0.91 16.04 -13.33
CA ASN A 192 2.08 16.49 -14.08
C ASN A 192 2.40 15.56 -15.25
N PHE A 193 2.99 16.14 -16.29
CA PHE A 193 3.32 15.47 -17.55
C PHE A 193 4.79 15.69 -17.89
N PRO A 194 5.45 14.69 -18.49
CA PRO A 194 6.79 14.88 -19.03
C PRO A 194 6.82 15.98 -20.10
N LYS A 195 7.95 16.68 -20.19
CA LYS A 195 8.17 17.79 -21.12
C LYS A 195 7.85 17.39 -22.56
N GLY A 196 7.09 18.25 -23.24
CA GLY A 196 6.67 18.02 -24.63
C GLY A 196 5.55 16.99 -24.79
N THR A 197 4.91 16.57 -23.69
CA THR A 197 3.75 15.68 -23.72
C THR A 197 2.55 16.31 -23.01
N SER A 198 1.35 15.85 -23.34
CA SER A 198 0.09 16.21 -22.67
C SER A 198 -0.48 15.07 -21.82
N LYS A 199 0.23 13.95 -21.72
CA LYS A 199 -0.20 12.77 -20.97
C LYS A 199 0.52 12.76 -19.63
N PRO A 200 -0.19 12.59 -18.51
CA PRO A 200 0.46 12.55 -17.20
C PRO A 200 1.37 11.32 -17.08
N TYR A 201 2.30 11.38 -16.12
CA TYR A 201 3.18 10.25 -15.81
C TYR A 201 2.39 8.97 -15.51
N VAL A 202 1.27 9.10 -14.79
CA VAL A 202 0.36 8.00 -14.50
C VAL A 202 -1.09 8.47 -14.64
N ASN A 203 -1.91 7.71 -15.38
CA ASN A 203 -3.34 8.00 -15.51
C ASN A 203 -4.05 7.84 -14.15
N GLN A 204 -4.87 8.81 -13.75
CA GLN A 204 -5.64 8.78 -12.51
C GLN A 204 -6.51 7.52 -12.37
N ASN A 205 -7.08 7.03 -13.48
CA ASN A 205 -7.94 5.86 -13.45
C ASN A 205 -7.20 4.56 -13.16
N ALA A 206 -5.89 4.53 -13.42
CA ALA A 206 -5.01 3.38 -13.17
C ALA A 206 -4.38 3.41 -11.76
N GLN A 207 -4.76 4.36 -10.92
CA GLN A 207 -4.19 4.53 -9.58
C GLN A 207 -5.13 4.07 -8.47
N PHE A 208 -4.49 3.65 -7.38
CA PHE A 208 -5.14 3.39 -6.11
C PHE A 208 -5.19 4.67 -5.28
N TYR A 209 -6.17 4.78 -4.41
CA TYR A 209 -6.35 5.90 -3.49
C TYR A 209 -6.62 5.34 -2.08
N PHE A 210 -5.99 5.92 -1.06
CA PHE A 210 -6.02 5.41 0.31
C PHE A 210 -6.67 6.42 1.28
N PRO A 211 -8.00 6.64 1.23
CA PRO A 211 -8.65 7.57 2.14
C PRO A 211 -8.63 7.03 3.56
N TYR A 212 -8.24 7.87 4.51
CA TYR A 212 -8.46 7.56 5.92
C TYR A 212 -9.94 7.72 6.28
N LYS A 213 -10.60 6.63 6.67
CA LYS A 213 -11.99 6.67 7.14
C LYS A 213 -12.00 6.56 8.66
N SER A 214 -12.09 7.73 9.32
CA SER A 214 -12.22 7.81 10.79
C SER A 214 -13.62 7.41 11.28
N LYS A 215 -14.60 7.26 10.37
CA LYS A 215 -15.96 6.78 10.66
C LYS A 215 -15.96 5.27 10.90
N LEU A 216 -15.15 4.83 11.84
CA LEU A 216 -15.35 3.60 12.60
C LEU A 216 -15.70 3.99 14.03
N TRP A 217 -16.81 4.71 14.15
CA TRP A 217 -17.57 4.75 15.39
C TRP A 217 -18.48 3.53 15.39
N GLY A 218 -17.90 2.37 15.72
CA GLY A 218 -18.71 1.25 16.21
C GLY A 218 -19.34 1.61 17.56
N PRO A 219 -20.33 0.83 18.04
CA PRO A 219 -20.91 1.04 19.36
C PRO A 219 -19.77 1.19 20.38
N ARG A 220 -19.80 2.27 21.15
CA ARG A 220 -18.79 2.53 22.17
C ARG A 220 -18.78 1.31 23.11
N PHE A 221 -17.72 0.53 23.04
CA PHE A 221 -17.33 -0.37 24.12
C PHE A 221 -17.38 0.47 25.40
N ALA A 222 -18.25 0.09 26.34
CA ALA A 222 -18.17 0.62 27.69
C ALA A 222 -16.84 0.10 28.26
N ASN A 223 -15.78 0.88 28.10
CA ASN A 223 -14.36 0.57 28.34
C ASN A 223 -13.70 -0.34 27.28
N ARG A 224 -12.75 0.20 26.47
CA ARG A 224 -11.65 -0.53 25.75
C ARG A 224 -11.67 -0.59 24.21
N GLY A 225 -11.84 0.57 23.56
CA GLY A 225 -10.99 0.97 22.41
C GLY A 225 -10.69 -0.05 21.29
N LEU A 226 -11.69 -0.72 20.70
CA LEU A 226 -11.51 -1.42 19.43
C LEU A 226 -12.60 -1.01 18.42
N PRO A 227 -12.26 -0.32 17.31
CA PRO A 227 -13.21 -0.02 16.24
C PRO A 227 -13.47 -1.26 15.36
N PHE A 228 -14.64 -1.90 15.44
CA PHE A 228 -15.05 -2.84 14.41
C PHE A 228 -15.74 -2.06 13.29
N GLY A 229 -15.19 -2.17 12.08
CA GLY A 229 -15.93 -1.87 10.87
C GLY A 229 -16.69 -3.12 10.49
N ILE A 230 -18.01 -3.03 10.54
CA ILE A 230 -18.86 -3.92 9.76
C ILE A 230 -19.23 -3.05 8.55
N GLU A 231 -18.58 -3.29 7.42
CA GLU A 231 -19.12 -2.90 6.10
C GLU A 231 -19.87 -4.09 5.51
#